data_AF-A0A1D9MHI1-F1
#
_entry.id   AF-A0A1D9MHI1-F1
#
_cell.length_a   1.000
_cell.length_b   1.000
_cell.length_c   1.000
_cell.angle_alpha   90.00
_cell.angle_beta   90.00
_cell.angle_gamma   90.00
#
_symmetry.space_group_name_H-M   'P 1'
#
loop_
_entity.id
_entity.type
_entity.pdbx_description
1 polymer ?
#
loop_
_entity_poly.entity_id
_entity_poly.type
_entity_poly.pdbx_seq_one_letter_code
_entity_poly.pdbx_strand_id
1 'polypeptide(L)'
;MTFIHATAAFGSRASEVLSADNALPERHIIIETLRKAAPLLGLKPTVIATLDAMLSCLAPKRNHNMVFASNMTLSARRNGLSERTLRRHAATLMEAGLLERKDSANGKRFTRYDPAHKQSMHFGFDLSPLFCKLGEIAAMAVAAQEQSEQIAYLKSRSAPSFARCFMPTRTTAKRWKHCASFETN
;
A
#
# COMPACT_ATOMS: atom_id res chain seq x y z
N MET A 1 -18.48 -30.68 19.74
CA MET A 1 -17.42 -30.19 18.84
C MET A 1 -17.65 -28.71 18.62
N THR A 2 -17.04 -27.87 19.46
CA THR A 2 -17.21 -26.41 19.47
C THR A 2 -15.90 -25.78 19.01
N PHE A 3 -15.91 -25.20 17.81
CA PHE A 3 -14.77 -24.43 17.29
C PHE A 3 -14.78 -23.04 17.93
N ILE A 4 -13.81 -22.80 18.81
CA ILE A 4 -13.52 -21.48 19.35
C ILE A 4 -12.67 -20.76 18.29
N HIS A 5 -13.25 -19.81 17.57
CA HIS A 5 -12.50 -18.84 16.80
C HIS A 5 -11.85 -17.85 17.78
N ALA A 6 -10.57 -18.07 18.09
CA ALA A 6 -9.75 -17.07 18.76
C ALA A 6 -9.41 -15.96 17.74
N THR A 7 -10.16 -14.86 17.79
CA THR A 7 -9.73 -13.58 17.25
C THR A 7 -8.59 -13.06 18.12
N ALA A 8 -7.35 -13.22 17.65
CA ALA A 8 -6.21 -12.55 18.25
C ALA A 8 -6.36 -11.03 18.06
N ALA A 9 -6.27 -10.28 19.16
CA ALA A 9 -6.19 -8.82 19.12
C ALA A 9 -4.98 -8.40 18.29
N PHE A 10 -5.18 -7.50 17.33
CA PHE A 10 -4.13 -6.87 16.55
C PHE A 10 -3.41 -5.84 17.44
N GLY A 11 -2.74 -6.33 18.48
CA GLY A 11 -1.95 -5.54 19.42
C GLY A 11 -0.53 -5.37 18.89
N SER A 12 -0.19 -4.13 18.58
CA SER A 12 1.16 -3.56 18.75
C SER A 12 2.34 -4.44 18.34
N ARG A 13 2.62 -4.50 17.04
CA ARG A 13 4.03 -4.56 16.59
C ARG A 13 4.62 -3.16 16.69
N ALA A 14 4.97 -2.78 17.91
CA ALA A 14 6.13 -1.93 18.12
C ALA A 14 7.36 -2.84 17.92
N SER A 15 7.78 -3.07 16.67
CA SER A 15 9.12 -3.56 16.41
C SER A 15 9.92 -2.34 15.98
N GLU A 16 10.52 -1.67 16.95
CA GLU A 16 11.89 -1.95 17.38
C GLU A 16 12.82 -1.03 16.59
N VAL A 17 13.42 -0.14 17.37
CA VAL A 17 14.35 0.89 16.96
C VAL A 17 15.40 0.27 16.05
N LEU A 18 15.57 0.91 14.89
CA LEU A 18 16.64 0.75 13.91
C LEU A 18 17.85 0.01 14.50
N SER A 19 17.99 -1.26 14.11
CA SER A 19 19.15 -2.11 14.44
C SER A 19 20.45 -1.40 14.08
N ALA A 20 21.48 -1.58 14.92
CA ALA A 20 22.78 -0.90 14.91
C ALA A 20 23.69 -1.23 13.71
N ASP A 21 23.16 -1.88 12.68
CA ASP A 21 23.80 -2.00 11.38
C ASP A 21 23.15 -0.97 10.46
N ASN A 22 23.91 -0.05 9.86
CA ASN A 22 23.43 0.89 8.83
C ASN A 22 22.99 0.18 7.52
N ALA A 23 22.44 -1.04 7.62
CA ALA A 23 21.89 -1.81 6.54
C ALA A 23 20.62 -1.15 6.02
N LEU A 24 20.53 -1.02 4.70
CA LEU A 24 19.33 -0.53 4.03
C LEU A 24 18.15 -1.42 4.42
N PRO A 25 17.02 -0.85 4.88
CA PRO A 25 15.88 -1.64 5.34
C PRO A 25 15.33 -2.51 4.22
N GLU A 26 14.75 -3.64 4.60
CA GLU A 26 14.14 -4.57 3.66
C GLU A 26 13.02 -3.90 2.86
N ARG A 27 12.82 -4.35 1.62
CA ARG A 27 11.81 -3.80 0.70
C ARG A 27 10.42 -3.74 1.34
N HIS A 28 10.02 -4.77 2.08
CA HIS A 28 8.68 -4.81 2.68
C HIS A 28 8.48 -3.68 3.69
N ILE A 29 9.50 -3.36 4.49
CA ILE A 29 9.47 -2.29 5.50
C ILE A 29 9.25 -0.95 4.80
N ILE A 30 10.02 -0.69 3.74
CA ILE A 30 9.91 0.55 2.96
C ILE A 30 8.49 0.72 2.40
N ILE A 31 7.92 -0.34 1.82
CA ILE A 31 6.58 -0.30 1.23
C ILE A 31 5.49 -0.12 2.30
N GLU A 32 5.62 -0.78 3.45
CA GLU A 32 4.68 -0.60 4.56
C GLU A 32 4.72 0.82 5.11
N THR A 33 5.92 1.37 5.34
CA THR A 33 6.09 2.76 5.80
C THR A 33 5.50 3.75 4.80
N LEU A 34 5.74 3.55 3.49
CA LEU A 34 5.14 4.37 2.44
C LEU A 34 3.62 4.27 2.40
N ARG A 35 3.04 3.08 2.61
CA ARG A 35 1.57 2.92 2.67
C ARG A 35 0.97 3.68 3.84
N LYS A 36 1.63 3.65 5.00
CA LYS A 36 1.19 4.41 6.17
C LYS A 36 1.32 5.92 5.97
N ALA A 37 2.41 6.38 5.37
CA ALA A 37 2.64 7.80 5.06
C ALA A 37 1.84 8.31 3.85
N ALA A 38 1.25 7.41 3.05
CA ALA A 38 0.55 7.73 1.80
C ALA A 38 -0.48 8.86 1.89
N PRO A 39 -1.32 8.95 2.95
CA PRO A 39 -2.31 10.03 3.08
C PRO A 39 -1.67 11.42 3.18
N LEU A 40 -0.53 11.53 3.87
CA LEU A 40 0.19 12.80 4.04
C LEU A 40 1.05 13.14 2.81
N LEU A 41 1.58 12.13 2.13
CA LEU A 41 2.34 12.28 0.88
C LEU A 41 1.44 12.49 -0.36
N GLY A 42 0.12 12.36 -0.24
CA GLY A 42 -0.81 12.44 -1.37
C GLY A 42 -0.66 11.29 -2.38
N LEU A 43 -0.08 10.16 -1.97
CA LEU A 43 0.23 9.05 -2.86
C LEU A 43 -0.92 8.06 -2.97
N LYS A 44 -1.26 7.69 -4.21
CA LYS A 44 -2.26 6.65 -4.47
C LYS A 44 -1.66 5.25 -4.28
N PRO A 45 -2.45 4.24 -3.86
CA PRO A 45 -1.96 2.86 -3.72
C PRO A 45 -1.35 2.29 -5.01
N THR A 46 -1.88 2.66 -6.18
CA THR A 46 -1.34 2.25 -7.50
C THR A 46 0.05 2.83 -7.79
N VAL A 47 0.33 4.02 -7.28
CA VAL A 47 1.63 4.68 -7.39
C VAL A 47 2.65 3.97 -6.49
N ILE A 48 2.28 3.67 -5.25
CA ILE A 48 3.11 2.92 -4.29
C ILE A 48 3.39 1.51 -4.81
N ALA A 49 2.38 0.86 -5.38
CA ALA A 49 2.58 -0.39 -6.08
C ALA A 49 3.67 -0.20 -7.13
N THR A 50 3.55 0.77 -8.04
CA THR A 50 4.56 1.04 -9.08
C THR A 50 5.98 1.15 -8.52
N LEU A 51 6.15 1.85 -7.40
CA LEU A 51 7.42 1.93 -6.68
C LEU A 51 7.90 0.57 -6.14
N ASP A 52 7.03 -0.28 -5.61
CA ASP A 52 7.36 -1.66 -5.21
C ASP A 52 7.91 -2.50 -6.38
N ALA A 53 7.34 -2.36 -7.59
CA ALA A 53 7.90 -3.03 -8.77
C ALA A 53 9.29 -2.48 -9.12
N MET A 54 9.51 -1.16 -9.02
CA MET A 54 10.84 -0.57 -9.22
C MET A 54 11.85 -1.10 -8.20
N LEU A 55 11.49 -1.14 -6.91
CA LEU A 55 12.34 -1.68 -5.85
C LEU A 55 12.63 -3.17 -6.04
N SER A 56 11.66 -3.95 -6.54
CA SER A 56 11.86 -5.37 -6.82
C SER A 56 12.92 -5.61 -7.91
N CYS A 57 13.15 -4.63 -8.80
CA CYS A 57 14.18 -4.70 -9.84
C CYS A 57 15.59 -4.42 -9.30
N LEU A 58 15.74 -4.00 -8.05
CA LEU A 58 17.04 -3.81 -7.42
C LEU A 58 17.60 -5.15 -6.92
N ALA A 59 18.92 -5.29 -6.98
CA ALA A 59 19.59 -6.44 -6.38
C ALA A 59 19.48 -6.39 -4.84
N PRO A 60 19.36 -7.55 -4.16
CA PRO A 60 19.27 -7.60 -2.70
C PRO A 60 20.54 -7.06 -2.03
N LYS A 61 21.72 -7.35 -2.59
CA LYS A 61 22.99 -6.70 -2.25
C LYS A 61 23.29 -5.68 -3.34
N ARG A 62 23.11 -4.39 -3.05
CA ARG A 62 23.22 -3.31 -4.05
C ARG A 62 24.27 -2.29 -3.65
N ASN A 63 25.02 -1.85 -4.66
CA ASN A 63 25.96 -0.73 -4.58
C ASN A 63 25.37 0.56 -5.16
N HIS A 64 24.13 0.52 -5.67
CA HIS A 64 23.42 1.66 -6.25
C HIS A 64 21.91 1.56 -6.02
N ASN A 65 21.25 2.72 -6.08
CA ASN A 65 19.78 2.83 -6.00
C ASN A 65 19.12 3.10 -7.35
N MET A 66 19.87 2.92 -8.44
CA MET A 66 19.39 3.15 -9.80
C MET A 66 18.70 1.92 -10.38
N VAL A 67 17.53 2.13 -10.97
CA VAL A 67 16.72 1.10 -11.64
C VAL A 67 16.96 1.17 -13.15
N PHE A 68 17.58 0.12 -13.69
CA PHE A 68 17.87 -0.04 -15.12
C PHE A 68 16.83 -0.88 -15.88
N ALA A 69 15.77 -1.31 -15.19
CA ALA A 69 14.74 -2.16 -15.79
C ALA A 69 14.03 -1.44 -16.95
N SER A 70 13.83 -2.14 -18.05
CA SER A 70 13.08 -1.62 -19.20
C SER A 70 11.61 -1.35 -18.82
N ASN A 71 10.93 -0.49 -19.60
CA ASN A 71 9.50 -0.24 -19.41
C ASN A 71 8.66 -1.53 -19.55
N MET A 72 9.08 -2.44 -20.43
CA MET A 72 8.46 -3.75 -20.59
C MET A 72 8.63 -4.62 -19.34
N THR A 73 9.83 -4.61 -18.73
CA THR A 73 10.08 -5.32 -17.47
C THR A 73 9.24 -4.76 -16.32
N LEU A 74 9.16 -3.43 -16.20
CA LEU A 74 8.33 -2.77 -15.18
C LEU A 74 6.84 -3.04 -15.40
N SER A 75 6.40 -3.05 -16.66
CA SER A 75 5.04 -3.40 -17.04
C SER A 75 4.70 -4.83 -16.64
N ALA A 76 5.56 -5.79 -16.96
CA ALA A 76 5.39 -7.19 -16.59
C ALA A 76 5.28 -7.37 -15.06
N ARG A 77 6.16 -6.74 -14.29
CA ARG A 77 6.11 -6.80 -12.80
C ARG A 77 4.89 -6.12 -12.19
N ARG A 78 4.27 -5.19 -12.92
CA ARG A 78 3.06 -4.48 -12.50
C ARG A 78 1.82 -4.97 -13.27
N ASN A 79 1.82 -6.25 -13.63
CA ASN A 79 0.69 -6.97 -14.24
C ASN A 79 0.14 -6.28 -15.50
N GLY A 80 1.03 -5.86 -16.41
CA GLY A 80 0.64 -5.24 -17.69
C GLY A 80 0.41 -3.74 -17.62
N LEU A 81 1.09 -3.02 -16.72
CA LEU A 81 0.97 -1.56 -16.62
C LEU A 81 1.35 -0.87 -17.95
N SER A 82 0.47 -0.04 -18.48
CA SER A 82 0.78 0.72 -19.70
C SER A 82 1.94 1.70 -19.48
N GLU A 83 2.73 1.96 -20.52
CA GLU A 83 3.82 2.93 -20.46
C GLU A 83 3.33 4.36 -20.12
N ARG A 84 2.15 4.75 -20.63
CA ARG A 84 1.52 6.03 -20.29
C ARG A 84 1.27 6.14 -18.79
N THR A 85 0.73 5.09 -18.19
CA THR A 85 0.47 5.03 -16.75
C THR A 85 1.78 5.03 -15.95
N LEU A 86 2.79 4.28 -16.40
CA LEU A 86 4.12 4.27 -15.78
C LEU A 86 4.74 5.68 -15.76
N ARG A 87 4.68 6.40 -16.88
CA ARG A 87 5.17 7.80 -16.96
C ARG A 87 4.42 8.73 -16.00
N ARG A 88 3.10 8.61 -15.91
CA ARG A 88 2.28 9.39 -14.96
C ARG A 88 2.65 9.08 -13.51
N HIS A 89 2.81 7.81 -13.15
CA HIS A 89 3.19 7.42 -11.80
C HIS A 89 4.61 7.86 -11.44
N ALA A 90 5.55 7.79 -12.39
CA ALA A 90 6.89 8.33 -12.20
C ALA A 90 6.86 9.85 -11.96
N ALA A 91 6.05 10.62 -12.70
CA ALA A 91 5.89 12.06 -12.44
C ALA A 91 5.35 12.33 -11.03
N THR A 92 4.31 11.62 -10.59
CA THR A 92 3.77 11.76 -9.22
C THR A 92 4.81 11.43 -8.14
N LEU A 93 5.63 10.40 -8.36
CA LEU A 93 6.68 10.05 -7.40
C LEU A 93 7.85 11.05 -7.43
N MET A 94 8.14 11.69 -8.57
CA MET A 94 9.12 12.78 -8.68
C MET A 94 8.63 14.04 -7.95
N GLU A 95 7.35 14.40 -8.11
CA GLU A 95 6.70 15.50 -7.39
C GLU A 95 6.74 15.28 -5.88
N ALA A 96 6.56 14.04 -5.43
CA ALA A 96 6.74 13.65 -4.02
C ALA A 96 8.22 13.61 -3.58
N GLY A 97 9.17 13.84 -4.49
CA GLY A 97 10.60 13.84 -4.22
C GLY A 97 11.15 12.48 -3.80
N LEU A 98 10.53 11.38 -4.25
CA LEU A 98 10.92 9.99 -3.95
C LEU A 98 11.79 9.36 -5.04
N LEU A 99 11.79 9.92 -6.25
CA LEU A 99 12.75 9.53 -7.27
C LEU A 99 13.24 10.74 -8.07
N GLU A 100 14.34 10.51 -8.75
CA GLU A 100 14.79 11.35 -9.85
C GLU A 100 14.82 10.55 -11.14
N ARG A 101 14.52 11.22 -12.24
CA ARG A 101 14.59 10.63 -13.57
C ARG A 101 15.85 11.10 -14.27
N LYS A 102 16.74 10.17 -14.60
CA LYS A 102 17.93 10.43 -15.40
C LYS A 102 17.65 10.03 -16.84
N ASP A 103 17.22 11.01 -17.64
CA ASP A 103 16.97 10.82 -19.08
C ASP A 103 18.24 11.09 -19.91
N SER A 104 18.37 10.37 -21.03
CA SER A 104 19.34 10.75 -22.07
C SER A 104 18.74 11.80 -22.98
N ALA A 105 19.60 12.65 -23.56
CA ALA A 105 19.22 13.68 -24.52
C ALA A 105 18.46 13.17 -25.76
N ASN A 106 18.44 11.85 -26.01
CA ASN A 106 17.83 11.26 -27.20
C ASN A 106 16.50 10.52 -26.94
N GLY A 107 15.90 10.68 -25.76
CA GLY A 107 14.55 10.16 -25.44
C GLY A 107 14.43 8.63 -25.40
N LYS A 108 15.51 7.88 -25.64
CA LYS A 108 15.55 6.42 -25.54
C LYS A 108 16.29 5.98 -24.27
N ARG A 109 15.66 5.09 -23.49
CA ARG A 109 16.18 4.50 -22.25
C ARG A 109 17.04 3.27 -22.59
N PHE A 110 18.29 3.48 -22.96
CA PHE A 110 19.26 2.40 -23.20
C PHE A 110 20.62 2.78 -22.58
N THR A 111 21.30 1.81 -21.97
CA THR A 111 22.73 1.92 -21.66
C THR A 111 23.49 2.07 -22.98
N ARG A 112 24.11 3.23 -23.22
CA ARG A 112 25.07 3.40 -24.32
C ARG A 112 26.45 3.32 -23.69
N TYR A 113 27.19 2.26 -24.00
CA TYR A 113 28.63 2.21 -23.75
C TYR A 113 29.28 3.22 -24.70
N ASP A 114 29.94 4.23 -24.15
CA ASP A 114 30.75 5.15 -24.96
C ASP A 114 32.19 4.65 -24.99
N PRO A 115 32.64 4.04 -26.11
CA PRO A 115 34.01 3.54 -26.22
C PRO A 115 35.06 4.67 -26.19
N ALA A 116 34.69 5.93 -26.44
CA ALA A 116 35.62 7.06 -26.40
C ALA A 116 35.98 7.50 -24.99
N HIS A 117 35.04 7.41 -24.04
CA HIS A 117 35.22 7.88 -22.67
C HIS A 117 35.39 6.77 -21.63
N LYS A 118 35.29 5.48 -22.02
CA LYS A 118 35.29 4.32 -21.09
C LYS A 118 34.29 4.48 -19.93
N GLN A 119 33.23 5.25 -20.13
CA GLN A 119 32.23 5.57 -19.12
C GLN A 119 30.87 5.03 -19.55
N SER A 120 30.22 4.32 -18.63
CA SER A 120 28.86 3.84 -18.78
C SER A 120 27.90 4.97 -18.40
N MET A 121 27.25 5.61 -19.37
CA MET A 121 26.16 6.53 -19.05
C MET A 121 24.93 5.74 -18.61
N HIS A 122 24.46 6.05 -17.40
CA HIS A 122 23.35 5.37 -16.74
C HIS A 122 22.05 6.16 -16.94
N PHE A 123 21.14 5.63 -17.76
CA PHE A 123 19.82 6.23 -18.01
C PHE A 123 18.73 5.38 -17.35
N GLY A 124 17.92 5.96 -16.46
CA GLY A 124 16.98 5.21 -15.62
C GLY A 124 16.28 6.04 -14.54
N PHE A 125 15.79 5.36 -13.50
CA PHE A 125 15.20 5.99 -12.31
C PHE A 125 16.15 5.87 -11.12
N ASP A 126 16.47 6.99 -10.49
CA ASP A 126 17.30 7.05 -9.30
C ASP A 126 16.41 7.10 -8.06
N LEU A 127 16.49 6.07 -7.22
CA LEU A 127 15.73 5.97 -5.97
C LEU A 127 16.54 6.46 -4.75
N SER A 128 17.73 7.04 -4.94
CA SER A 128 18.51 7.61 -3.84
C SER A 128 17.70 8.59 -2.97
N PRO A 129 16.85 9.49 -3.53
CA PRO A 129 16.03 10.40 -2.73
C PRO A 129 15.07 9.68 -1.78
N LEU A 130 14.50 8.54 -2.17
CA LEU A 130 13.64 7.72 -1.32
C LEU A 130 14.37 7.25 -0.06
N PHE A 131 15.61 6.76 -0.22
CA PHE A 131 16.39 6.24 0.91
C PHE A 131 16.87 7.36 1.83
N CYS A 132 17.26 8.51 1.27
CA CYS A 132 17.65 9.68 2.06
C CYS A 132 16.50 10.21 2.92
N LYS A 133 15.28 10.22 2.38
CA LYS A 133 14.07 10.73 3.07
C LYS A 133 13.36 9.69 3.93
N LEU A 134 13.88 8.48 4.05
CA LEU A 134 13.15 7.39 4.70
C LEU A 134 12.81 7.70 6.17
N GLY A 135 13.69 8.41 6.87
CA GLY A 135 13.44 8.88 8.23
C GLY A 135 12.26 9.86 8.32
N GLU A 136 12.20 10.84 7.41
CA GLU A 136 11.07 11.78 7.32
C GLU A 136 9.76 11.06 6.98
N ILE A 137 9.81 10.10 6.05
CA ILE A 137 8.66 9.29 5.66
C ILE A 137 8.18 8.44 6.84
N ALA A 138 9.08 7.89 7.65
CA ALA A 138 8.74 7.16 8.85
C ALA A 138 8.04 8.05 9.89
N ALA A 139 8.52 9.29 10.09
CA ALA A 139 7.85 10.25 10.95
C ALA A 139 6.43 10.60 10.44
N MET A 140 6.27 10.82 9.13
CA MET A 140 4.97 11.01 8.52
C MET A 140 4.04 9.79 8.69
N ALA A 141 4.58 8.58 8.59
CA ALA A 141 3.80 7.36 8.80
C ALA A 141 3.22 7.27 10.22
N VAL A 142 4.00 7.65 11.23
CA VAL A 142 3.54 7.72 12.63
C VAL A 142 2.44 8.78 12.77
N ALA A 143 2.68 10.00 12.29
CA ALA A 143 1.69 11.08 12.36
C ALA A 143 0.38 10.73 11.63
N ALA A 144 0.46 10.08 10.46
CA ALA A 144 -0.72 9.64 9.72
C ALA A 144 -1.52 8.58 10.49
N GLN A 145 -0.83 7.67 11.19
CA GLN A 145 -1.47 6.64 12.00
C GLN A 145 -2.20 7.28 13.19
N GLU A 146 -1.56 8.18 13.93
CA GLU A 146 -2.16 8.93 15.04
C GLU A 146 -3.42 9.69 14.59
N GLN A 147 -3.36 10.39 13.45
CA GLN A 147 -4.52 11.07 12.87
C GLN A 147 -5.67 10.11 12.55
N SER A 148 -5.36 8.94 11.99
CA SER A 148 -6.36 7.94 11.64
C SER A 148 -7.04 7.34 12.88
N GLU A 149 -6.27 7.07 13.93
CA GLU A 149 -6.76 6.57 15.22
C GLU A 149 -7.64 7.61 15.90
N GLN A 150 -7.23 8.88 15.88
CA GLN A 150 -8.03 9.98 16.42
C GLN A 150 -9.36 10.12 15.68
N ILE A 151 -9.37 10.06 14.34
CA ILE A 151 -10.59 10.10 13.53
C ILE A 151 -11.49 8.89 13.85
N ALA A 152 -10.91 7.71 13.99
CA ALA A 152 -11.65 6.49 14.33
C ALA A 152 -12.28 6.58 15.73
N TYR A 153 -11.52 7.07 16.71
CA TYR A 153 -12.00 7.32 18.06
C TYR A 153 -13.18 8.31 18.06
N LEU A 154 -13.04 9.46 17.40
CA LEU A 154 -14.09 10.46 17.30
C LEU A 154 -15.35 9.90 16.62
N LYS A 155 -15.20 9.12 15.54
CA LYS A 155 -16.31 8.45 14.86
C LYS A 155 -17.02 7.44 15.76
N SER A 156 -16.27 6.66 16.54
CA SER A 156 -16.83 5.69 17.48
C SER A 156 -17.60 6.37 18.62
N ARG A 157 -17.10 7.51 19.10
CA ARG A 157 -17.76 8.32 20.14
C ARG A 157 -19.03 9.00 19.65
N SER A 158 -19.05 9.51 18.41
CA SER A 158 -20.20 10.20 17.84
C SER A 158 -21.23 9.27 17.19
N ALA A 159 -20.91 7.99 16.99
CA ALA A 159 -21.86 7.02 16.48
C ALA A 159 -22.96 6.81 17.54
N PRO A 160 -24.24 7.12 17.24
CA PRO A 160 -25.31 6.77 18.15
C PRO A 160 -25.26 5.26 18.36
N SER A 161 -25.32 4.82 19.62
CA SER A 161 -25.50 3.42 19.99
C SER A 161 -26.87 2.97 19.47
N PHE A 162 -26.97 2.65 18.18
CA PHE A 162 -28.05 1.84 17.63
C PHE A 162 -27.77 0.40 18.04
N ALA A 163 -27.80 0.16 19.36
CA ALA A 163 -28.05 -1.14 19.94
C ALA A 163 -29.44 -1.58 19.45
N ARG A 164 -29.45 -2.26 18.31
CA ARG A 164 -30.20 -3.49 18.07
C ARG A 164 -31.61 -3.54 18.71
N CYS A 165 -32.52 -2.68 18.29
CA CYS A 165 -33.94 -3.02 18.27
C CYS A 165 -34.23 -3.80 16.97
N PHE A 166 -33.78 -5.05 16.92
CA PHE A 166 -34.31 -6.01 15.96
C PHE A 166 -35.62 -6.53 16.57
N MET A 167 -36.74 -5.87 16.30
CA MET A 167 -38.07 -6.44 16.60
C MET A 167 -38.40 -7.49 15.53
N PRO A 168 -38.59 -8.77 15.87
CA PRO A 168 -39.17 -9.71 14.93
C PRO A 168 -40.68 -9.49 14.87
N THR A 169 -41.16 -8.71 13.90
CA THR A 169 -42.57 -8.77 13.51
C THR A 169 -42.78 -10.00 12.63
N ARG A 170 -43.25 -11.10 13.21
CA ARG A 170 -44.01 -12.11 12.46
C ARG A 170 -45.38 -12.30 13.07
N THR A 171 -46.29 -11.51 12.54
CA THR A 171 -47.71 -11.78 12.40
C THR A 171 -47.92 -13.12 11.67
N THR A 172 -48.23 -14.20 12.40
CA THR A 172 -48.95 -15.36 11.86
C THR A 172 -49.94 -15.87 12.90
N ALA A 173 -50.97 -15.08 13.16
CA ALA A 173 -52.21 -15.54 13.79
C ALA A 173 -53.31 -15.54 12.73
N LYS A 174 -53.32 -16.56 11.86
CA LYS A 174 -54.53 -16.96 11.11
C LYS A 174 -54.57 -18.48 10.94
N ARG A 175 -55.47 -19.07 11.74
CA ARG A 175 -56.54 -19.99 11.29
C ARG A 175 -56.14 -21.45 11.04
N TRP A 176 -55.84 -22.16 12.13
CA TRP A 176 -56.24 -23.56 12.27
C TRP A 176 -57.68 -23.58 12.80
N LYS A 177 -58.64 -23.75 11.90
CA LYS A 177 -60.01 -24.17 12.25
C LYS A 177 -60.43 -25.20 11.23
N HIS A 178 -60.10 -26.46 11.47
CA HIS A 178 -60.81 -27.64 10.95
C HIS A 178 -60.43 -28.84 11.82
N CYS A 179 -61.23 -29.08 12.85
CA CYS A 179 -61.54 -30.43 13.35
C CYS A 179 -62.69 -30.34 14.36
N ALA A 180 -63.70 -31.21 14.12
CA ALA A 180 -64.70 -31.73 15.05
C ALA A 180 -65.74 -30.76 15.65
N SER A 181 -66.99 -30.88 15.19
CA SER A 181 -68.08 -31.47 15.98
C SER A 181 -69.41 -31.36 15.20
N PHE A 182 -69.83 -32.48 14.62
CA PHE A 182 -71.22 -32.75 14.27
C PHE A 182 -71.52 -34.16 14.79
N GLU A 183 -72.15 -34.22 15.95
CA GLU A 183 -72.67 -35.44 16.57
C GLU A 183 -73.94 -35.03 17.35
N THR A 184 -75.06 -35.73 17.07
CA THR A 184 -76.42 -35.63 17.63
C THR A 184 -77.20 -34.34 17.26
N ASN A 185 -78.38 -34.39 16.62
CA ASN A 185 -79.53 -35.31 16.71
C ASN A 185 -80.27 -35.38 15.37
#